data_AF-G4D448-F1
#
_entry.id   AF-G4D448-F1
#
_cell.length_a   1.000
_cell.length_b   1.000
_cell.length_c   1.000
_cell.angle_alpha   90.00
_cell.angle_beta   90.00
_cell.angle_gamma   90.00
#
_symmetry.space_group_name_H-M   'P 1'
#
loop_
_entity.id
_entity.type
_entity.pdbx_description
1 polymer ?
#
loop_
_entity_poly.entity_id
_entity_poly.type
_entity_poly.pdbx_seq_one_letter_code
_entity_poly.pdbx_strand_id
1 'polypeptide(L)'
;MAFDIGANHIALYPFINFKFTKSPISALNTKEKRNLYYSIIKHCTDKGYSQNSIWTFSKNNSIYSSMTRENYLGFGCSATTLLKDQFKINTFSIDDYIARIENKVLPTSLTTRFTKRQRMLYYLFWTAYSTKVSEKDFEKFFNCSLKKYFGLEIKIAKLLKFIEEKDGVYTLTPKGSFYFHYYENFYTLSYIDKMWGIMKENPFPQKIEL
;
A
#
# COMPACT_ATOMS: atom_id res chain seq x y z
N MET A 1 -24.96 8.15 8.70
CA MET A 1 -24.60 7.12 9.71
C MET A 1 -23.21 7.35 10.30
N ALA A 2 -22.09 7.25 9.56
CA ALA A 2 -20.75 7.48 10.14
C ALA A 2 -20.44 8.97 10.44
N PHE A 3 -20.81 9.88 9.54
CA PHE A 3 -20.62 11.31 9.72
C PHE A 3 -21.50 11.87 10.86
N ASP A 4 -22.72 11.35 10.99
CA ASP A 4 -23.71 11.85 11.95
C ASP A 4 -23.38 11.44 13.40
N ILE A 5 -22.65 10.33 13.59
CA ILE A 5 -22.15 9.90 14.90
C ILE A 5 -20.80 10.55 15.27
N GLY A 6 -20.31 11.50 14.48
CA GLY A 6 -19.10 12.26 14.78
C GLY A 6 -17.78 11.52 14.52
N ALA A 7 -17.77 10.48 13.67
CA ALA A 7 -16.52 9.77 13.34
C ALA A 7 -15.48 10.74 12.79
N ASN A 8 -14.29 10.81 13.39
CA ASN A 8 -13.21 11.70 12.94
C ASN A 8 -12.33 11.06 11.84
N HIS A 9 -12.47 9.76 11.62
CA HIS A 9 -11.75 8.99 10.62
C HIS A 9 -12.70 8.03 9.89
N ILE A 10 -12.54 7.90 8.58
CA ILE A 10 -13.36 7.04 7.72
C ILE A 10 -12.46 6.31 6.73
N ALA A 11 -12.54 4.99 6.70
CA ALA A 11 -11.88 4.15 5.71
C ALA A 11 -12.94 3.51 4.81
N LEU A 12 -12.82 3.72 3.49
CA LEU A 12 -13.74 3.23 2.48
C LEU A 12 -12.98 2.32 1.52
N TYR A 13 -12.88 1.03 1.87
CA TYR A 13 -12.17 0.07 1.04
C TYR A 13 -13.01 -0.34 -0.18
N PRO A 14 -12.39 -0.47 -1.37
CA PRO A 14 -13.05 -1.07 -2.50
C PRO A 14 -13.30 -2.54 -2.19
N PHE A 15 -14.42 -3.08 -2.68
CA PHE A 15 -14.63 -4.51 -2.64
C PHE A 15 -13.64 -5.21 -3.59
N ILE A 16 -12.75 -6.02 -3.02
CA ILE A 16 -11.75 -6.81 -3.77
C ILE A 16 -12.25 -8.25 -3.85
N ASN A 17 -12.47 -8.73 -5.07
CA ASN A 17 -12.86 -10.11 -5.31
C ASN A 17 -11.62 -10.98 -5.56
N PHE A 18 -11.17 -11.69 -4.52
CA PHE A 18 -10.04 -12.62 -4.63
C PHE A 18 -10.46 -13.90 -5.34
N LYS A 19 -9.57 -14.48 -6.16
CA LYS A 19 -9.89 -15.66 -6.96
C LYS A 19 -10.19 -16.90 -6.11
N PHE A 20 -9.62 -16.95 -4.91
CA PHE A 20 -9.79 -18.06 -3.97
C PHE A 20 -11.07 -17.98 -3.12
N THR A 21 -11.87 -16.91 -3.24
CA THR A 21 -13.17 -16.74 -2.55
C THR A 21 -14.33 -16.67 -3.53
N LYS A 22 -15.36 -17.50 -3.37
CA LYS A 22 -16.59 -17.39 -4.15
C LYS A 22 -17.40 -16.19 -3.66
N SER A 23 -17.71 -15.24 -4.54
CA SER A 23 -18.56 -14.09 -4.24
C SER A 23 -19.73 -14.00 -5.23
N PRO A 24 -20.97 -13.79 -4.76
CA PRO A 24 -22.13 -13.56 -5.63
C PRO A 24 -22.19 -12.12 -6.19
N ILE A 25 -21.28 -11.24 -5.76
CA ILE A 25 -21.30 -9.81 -6.11
C ILE A 25 -20.53 -9.59 -7.41
N SER A 26 -21.19 -9.03 -8.42
CA SER A 26 -20.55 -8.63 -9.68
C SER A 26 -19.70 -7.37 -9.50
N ALA A 27 -18.52 -7.37 -10.12
CA ALA A 27 -17.62 -6.22 -10.05
C ALA A 27 -18.17 -5.08 -10.93
N LEU A 28 -18.20 -3.86 -10.38
CA LEU A 28 -18.49 -2.64 -11.14
C LEU A 28 -17.52 -2.46 -12.31
N ASN A 29 -17.98 -1.85 -13.40
CA ASN A 29 -17.11 -1.52 -14.52
C ASN A 29 -16.18 -0.34 -14.17
N THR A 30 -15.13 -0.12 -14.97
CA THR A 30 -14.10 0.90 -14.69
C THR A 30 -14.67 2.32 -14.62
N LYS A 31 -15.68 2.65 -15.43
CA LYS A 31 -16.30 3.99 -15.45
C LYS A 31 -17.11 4.23 -14.18
N GLU A 32 -17.89 3.25 -13.76
CA GLU A 32 -18.67 3.29 -12.51
C GLU A 32 -17.75 3.41 -11.30
N LYS A 33 -16.68 2.60 -11.23
CA LYS A 33 -15.67 2.68 -10.17
C LYS A 33 -15.06 4.07 -10.06
N ARG A 34 -14.71 4.68 -11.20
CA ARG A 34 -14.15 6.03 -11.24
C ARG A 34 -15.14 7.08 -10.74
N ASN A 35 -16.39 7.01 -11.22
CA ASN A 35 -17.43 7.94 -10.80
C ASN A 35 -17.72 7.81 -9.30
N LEU A 36 -17.83 6.59 -8.79
CA LEU A 36 -18.00 6.32 -7.37
C LEU A 36 -16.84 6.88 -6.55
N TYR A 37 -15.59 6.64 -6.98
CA TYR A 37 -14.40 7.15 -6.31
C TYR A 37 -14.40 8.68 -6.21
N TYR A 38 -14.70 9.37 -7.31
CA TYR A 38 -14.76 10.84 -7.30
C TYR A 38 -15.91 11.38 -6.45
N SER A 39 -17.08 10.73 -6.48
CA SER A 39 -18.21 11.08 -5.62
C SER A 39 -17.88 10.91 -4.14
N ILE A 40 -17.12 9.87 -3.77
CA ILE A 40 -16.64 9.65 -2.40
C ILE A 40 -15.71 10.79 -1.96
N ILE A 41 -14.69 11.12 -2.78
CA ILE A 41 -13.76 12.21 -2.47
C ILE A 41 -14.52 13.51 -2.28
N LYS A 42 -15.41 13.85 -3.21
CA LYS A 42 -16.23 15.05 -3.14
C LYS A 42 -17.09 15.07 -1.87
N HIS A 43 -17.83 13.99 -1.59
CA HIS A 43 -18.70 13.91 -0.43
C HIS A 43 -17.93 14.08 0.90
N CYS A 44 -16.78 13.42 1.03
CA CYS A 44 -15.94 13.56 2.22
C CYS A 44 -15.39 14.98 2.37
N THR A 45 -14.96 15.58 1.26
CA THR A 45 -14.43 16.96 1.23
C THR A 45 -15.50 17.97 1.62
N ASP A 46 -16.72 17.85 1.06
CA ASP A 46 -17.88 18.70 1.39
C ASP A 46 -18.29 18.57 2.86
N LYS A 47 -17.95 17.45 3.53
CA LYS A 47 -18.15 17.21 4.97
C LYS A 47 -16.96 17.64 5.85
N GLY A 48 -15.92 18.25 5.28
CA GLY A 48 -14.75 18.74 5.99
C GLY A 48 -13.68 17.68 6.29
N TYR A 49 -13.68 16.54 5.58
CA TYR A 49 -12.66 15.51 5.71
C TYR A 49 -11.64 15.65 4.59
N SER A 50 -10.36 15.62 4.96
CA SER A 50 -9.26 15.57 4.00
C SER A 50 -8.89 14.13 3.70
N GLN A 51 -8.46 13.85 2.47
CA GLN A 51 -7.96 12.54 2.09
C GLN A 51 -6.53 12.33 2.63
N ASN A 52 -6.31 11.28 3.42
CA ASN A 52 -5.01 10.94 4.02
C ASN A 52 -4.32 9.77 3.32
N SER A 53 -5.09 8.92 2.64
CA SER A 53 -4.60 7.87 1.76
C SER A 53 -5.59 7.62 0.64
N ILE A 54 -5.29 6.69 -0.27
CA ILE A 54 -6.21 6.32 -1.35
C ILE A 54 -7.64 6.01 -0.82
N TRP A 55 -7.76 5.36 0.36
CA TRP A 55 -9.05 4.91 0.93
C TRP A 55 -9.48 5.59 2.21
N THR A 56 -8.62 6.41 2.82
CA THR A 56 -8.90 6.96 4.15
C THR A 56 -9.02 8.48 4.16
N PHE A 57 -9.98 8.95 4.94
CA PHE A 57 -10.36 10.36 5.08
C PHE A 57 -10.44 10.71 6.57
N SER A 58 -9.99 11.91 6.94
CA SER A 58 -10.04 12.32 8.34
C SER A 58 -10.23 13.82 8.55
N LYS A 59 -10.67 14.17 9.76
CA LYS A 59 -10.62 15.55 10.28
C LYS A 59 -9.27 15.79 10.97
N ASN A 60 -8.84 17.05 10.99
CA ASN A 60 -7.66 17.53 11.74
C ASN A 60 -6.34 16.82 11.39
N ASN A 61 -6.18 16.36 10.14
CA ASN A 61 -4.97 15.66 9.68
C ASN A 61 -4.59 14.43 10.52
N SER A 62 -5.55 13.76 11.17
CA SER A 62 -5.24 12.52 11.88
C SER A 62 -4.81 11.43 10.89
N ILE A 63 -3.56 10.98 10.97
CA ILE A 63 -3.00 10.00 10.05
C ILE A 63 -3.31 8.60 10.60
N TYR A 64 -4.13 7.85 9.87
CA TYR A 64 -4.32 6.42 10.09
C TYR A 64 -3.64 5.66 8.95
N SER A 65 -2.38 5.27 9.15
CA SER A 65 -1.75 4.21 8.37
C SER A 65 -0.42 3.79 9.00
N SER A 66 -0.29 2.49 9.31
CA SER A 66 1.01 1.86 9.61
C SER A 66 1.81 1.56 8.34
N MET A 67 1.22 1.75 7.15
CA MET A 67 1.79 1.30 5.88
C MET A 67 2.94 2.18 5.38
N THR A 68 3.05 3.43 5.85
CA THR A 68 4.13 4.36 5.47
C THR A 68 5.36 4.26 6.35
N ARG A 69 5.38 3.32 7.32
CA ARG A 69 6.54 3.12 8.20
C ARG A 69 7.74 2.67 7.37
N GLU A 70 8.84 3.42 7.50
CA GLU A 70 10.06 3.15 6.76
C GLU A 70 10.71 1.82 7.14
N ASN A 71 10.65 1.44 8.42
CA ASN A 71 11.12 0.15 8.92
C ASN A 71 10.23 -0.28 10.09
N TYR A 72 9.98 -1.57 10.23
CA TYR A 72 9.20 -2.13 11.35
C TYR A 72 9.48 -3.63 11.51
N LEU A 73 9.26 -4.11 12.73
CA LEU A 73 9.28 -5.53 13.07
C LEU A 73 7.85 -6.01 13.29
N GLY A 74 7.48 -7.10 12.63
CA GLY A 74 6.18 -7.75 12.79
C GLY A 74 6.31 -9.06 13.56
N PHE A 75 5.42 -9.23 14.54
CA PHE A 75 5.34 -10.42 15.38
C PHE A 75 3.97 -11.09 15.18
N GLY A 76 3.93 -12.41 15.33
CA GLY A 76 2.75 -13.23 15.05
C GLY A 76 2.77 -13.89 13.67
N CYS A 77 1.80 -14.78 13.46
CA CYS A 77 1.57 -15.47 12.19
C CYS A 77 1.26 -14.45 11.10
N SER A 78 1.74 -14.69 9.88
CA SER A 78 1.60 -13.81 8.71
C SER A 78 2.18 -12.40 8.83
N ALA A 79 2.70 -12.02 9.99
CA ALA A 79 3.25 -10.69 10.21
C ALA A 79 4.47 -10.44 9.31
N THR A 80 4.58 -9.21 8.83
CA THR A 80 5.67 -8.79 7.95
C THR A 80 6.68 -7.97 8.73
N THR A 81 7.94 -8.03 8.29
CA THR A 81 9.03 -7.21 8.81
C THR A 81 9.68 -6.48 7.65
N LEU A 82 9.79 -5.17 7.75
CA LEU A 82 10.47 -4.32 6.77
C LEU A 82 11.75 -3.77 7.40
N LEU A 83 12.88 -4.17 6.84
CA LEU A 83 14.20 -3.68 7.19
C LEU A 83 14.73 -2.78 6.06
N LYS A 84 15.96 -2.28 6.24
CA LYS A 84 16.64 -1.42 5.28
C LYS A 84 16.67 -1.99 3.86
N ASP A 85 17.00 -3.27 3.74
CA ASP A 85 17.22 -3.97 2.47
C ASP A 85 16.45 -5.29 2.36
N GLN A 86 15.60 -5.62 3.34
CA GLN A 86 14.89 -6.89 3.40
C GLN A 86 13.42 -6.69 3.74
N PHE A 87 12.57 -7.48 3.10
CA PHE A 87 11.19 -7.67 3.51
C PHE A 87 10.99 -9.15 3.85
N LYS A 88 10.45 -9.41 5.03
CA LYS A 88 10.24 -10.77 5.56
C LYS A 88 8.78 -10.96 5.87
N ILE A 89 8.31 -12.19 5.73
CA ILE A 89 6.96 -12.59 6.15
C ILE A 89 7.06 -13.87 6.98
N ASN A 90 6.37 -13.88 8.12
CA ASN A 90 6.29 -15.07 8.95
C ASN A 90 5.35 -16.11 8.33
N THR A 91 5.53 -17.37 8.72
CA THR A 91 4.61 -18.45 8.34
C THR A 91 3.14 -18.12 8.67
N PHE A 92 2.22 -18.64 7.86
CA PHE A 92 0.78 -18.52 8.08
C PHE A 92 0.24 -19.64 8.98
N SER A 93 1.01 -20.71 9.15
CA SER A 93 0.68 -21.84 10.03
C SER A 93 0.98 -21.50 11.48
N ILE A 94 -0.06 -21.61 12.32
CA ILE A 94 0.04 -21.36 13.76
C ILE A 94 0.97 -22.38 14.41
N ASP A 95 0.81 -23.66 14.07
CA ASP A 95 1.62 -24.74 14.65
C ASP A 95 3.10 -24.57 14.31
N ASP A 96 3.41 -24.25 13.06
CA ASP A 96 4.80 -23.98 12.63
C ASP A 96 5.37 -22.71 13.27
N TYR A 97 4.55 -21.68 13.45
CA TYR A 97 4.96 -20.47 14.14
C TYR A 97 5.37 -20.78 15.58
N ILE A 98 4.51 -21.50 16.32
CA ILE A 98 4.76 -21.90 17.71
C ILE A 98 6.01 -22.78 17.78
N ALA A 99 6.10 -23.82 16.95
CA ALA A 99 7.25 -24.73 16.92
C ALA A 99 8.56 -23.99 16.66
N ARG A 100 8.59 -23.02 15.72
CA ARG A 100 9.77 -22.19 15.45
C ARG A 100 10.17 -21.38 16.69
N ILE A 101 9.22 -20.73 17.35
CA ILE A 101 9.47 -19.92 18.55
C ILE A 101 10.01 -20.79 19.70
N GLU A 102 9.40 -21.94 19.96
CA GLU A 102 9.85 -22.88 21.01
C GLU A 102 11.28 -23.37 20.77
N ASN A 103 11.63 -23.61 19.51
CA ASN A 103 12.98 -24.01 19.09
C ASN A 103 13.96 -22.84 18.93
N LYS A 104 13.58 -21.61 19.30
CA LYS A 104 14.41 -20.38 19.16
C LYS A 104 14.85 -20.10 17.71
N VAL A 105 14.05 -20.52 16.74
CA VAL A 105 14.26 -20.26 15.31
C VAL A 105 13.29 -19.17 14.86
N LEU A 106 13.74 -18.24 14.03
CA LEU A 106 12.85 -17.22 13.48
C LEU A 106 11.72 -17.87 12.65
N PRO A 107 10.45 -17.47 12.85
CA PRO A 107 9.29 -18.02 12.13
C PRO A 107 9.15 -17.45 10.71
N THR A 108 10.21 -16.83 10.17
CA THR A 108 10.23 -16.26 8.82
C THR A 108 10.09 -17.37 7.78
N SER A 109 9.04 -17.27 6.97
CA SER A 109 8.75 -18.18 5.87
C SER A 109 9.48 -17.77 4.60
N LEU A 110 9.34 -16.50 4.20
CA LEU A 110 9.98 -15.95 3.01
C LEU A 110 10.72 -14.66 3.34
N THR A 111 11.80 -14.42 2.59
CA THR A 111 12.57 -13.18 2.63
C THR A 111 12.84 -12.69 1.21
N THR A 112 12.42 -11.47 0.92
CA THR A 112 12.86 -10.72 -0.26
C THR A 112 14.02 -9.82 0.13
N ARG A 113 15.10 -9.87 -0.65
CA ARG A 113 16.24 -8.95 -0.52
C ARG A 113 16.16 -7.91 -1.63
N PHE A 114 16.07 -6.65 -1.26
CA PHE A 114 15.92 -5.56 -2.21
C PHE A 114 17.26 -5.14 -2.79
N THR A 115 17.30 -4.90 -4.09
CA THR A 115 18.25 -3.94 -4.66
C THR A 115 17.88 -2.52 -4.21
N LYS A 116 18.84 -1.58 -4.25
CA LYS A 116 18.58 -0.18 -3.90
C LYS A 116 17.38 0.40 -4.66
N ARG A 117 17.28 0.14 -5.97
CA ARG A 117 16.16 0.63 -6.80
C ARG A 117 14.82 -0.02 -6.41
N GLN A 118 14.79 -1.32 -6.09
CA GLN A 118 13.57 -1.97 -5.61
C GLN A 118 13.09 -1.39 -4.27
N ARG A 119 14.02 -1.12 -3.35
CA ARG A 119 13.67 -0.50 -2.05
C ARG A 119 13.11 0.91 -2.22
N MET A 120 13.61 1.67 -3.20
CA MET A 120 13.07 2.98 -3.57
C MET A 120 11.67 2.88 -4.18
N LEU A 121 11.44 1.93 -5.08
CA LEU A 121 10.12 1.70 -5.66
C LEU A 121 9.10 1.28 -4.59
N TYR A 122 9.49 0.41 -3.66
CA TYR A 122 8.67 0.04 -2.50
C TYR A 122 8.32 1.26 -1.64
N TYR A 123 9.31 2.12 -1.35
CA TYR A 123 9.09 3.36 -0.61
C TYR A 123 8.12 4.30 -1.35
N LEU A 124 8.33 4.50 -2.66
CA LEU A 124 7.49 5.38 -3.47
C LEU A 124 6.06 4.86 -3.61
N PHE A 125 5.89 3.54 -3.71
CA PHE A 125 4.57 2.92 -3.73
C PHE A 125 3.79 3.26 -2.45
N TRP A 126 4.36 3.01 -1.28
CA TRP A 126 3.66 3.25 -0.01
C TRP A 126 3.52 4.73 0.35
N THR A 127 4.48 5.58 -0.01
CA THR A 127 4.33 7.04 0.20
C THR A 127 3.27 7.61 -0.74
N ALA A 128 3.24 7.21 -2.02
CA ALA A 128 2.18 7.60 -2.94
C ALA A 128 0.79 7.08 -2.51
N TYR A 129 0.71 5.95 -1.80
CA TYR A 129 -0.54 5.49 -1.18
C TYR A 129 -1.11 6.51 -0.18
N SER A 130 -0.24 7.29 0.50
CA SER A 130 -0.65 8.42 1.36
C SER A 130 -0.99 9.70 0.59
N THR A 131 -1.11 9.59 -0.75
CA THR A 131 -1.32 10.67 -1.73
C THR A 131 -0.19 11.70 -1.83
N LYS A 132 0.87 11.59 -1.04
CA LYS A 132 1.98 12.57 -0.99
C LYS A 132 3.36 11.90 -0.99
N VAL A 133 4.27 12.46 -1.77
CA VAL A 133 5.68 12.07 -1.83
C VAL A 133 6.55 13.30 -1.65
N SER A 134 7.37 13.32 -0.61
CA SER A 134 8.29 14.41 -0.29
C SER A 134 9.69 14.11 -0.81
N GLU A 135 10.26 15.02 -1.62
CA GLU A 135 11.63 14.89 -2.12
C GLU A 135 12.65 14.91 -0.97
N LYS A 136 12.41 15.75 0.05
CA LYS A 136 13.28 15.86 1.22
C LYS A 136 13.30 14.59 2.06
N ASP A 137 12.13 13.97 2.29
CA ASP A 137 12.05 12.74 3.08
C ASP A 137 12.71 11.58 2.34
N PHE A 138 12.50 11.49 1.01
CA PHE A 138 13.20 10.52 0.17
C PHE A 138 14.71 10.70 0.23
N GLU A 139 15.21 11.93 0.12
CA GLU A 139 16.64 12.25 0.20
C GLU A 139 17.22 11.90 1.56
N LYS A 140 16.52 12.24 2.64
CA LYS A 140 16.92 11.89 4.01
C LYS A 140 17.02 10.37 4.19
N PHE A 141 16.09 9.61 3.63
CA PHE A 141 16.06 8.16 3.78
C PHE A 141 17.10 7.44 2.91
N PHE A 142 17.27 7.84 1.65
CA PHE A 142 18.14 7.14 0.69
C PHE A 142 19.51 7.78 0.48
N ASN A 143 19.74 8.96 1.06
CA ASN A 143 20.91 9.80 0.87
C ASN A 143 21.19 10.11 -0.63
N CYS A 144 20.13 10.33 -1.40
CA CYS A 144 20.21 10.70 -2.82
C CYS A 144 18.91 11.32 -3.32
N SER A 145 19.02 12.19 -4.33
CA SER A 145 17.86 12.88 -4.92
C SER A 145 16.87 11.95 -5.62
N LEU A 146 15.58 12.20 -5.38
CA LEU A 146 14.47 11.53 -6.05
C LEU A 146 14.51 11.76 -7.57
N LYS A 147 14.73 13.01 -7.99
CA LYS A 147 14.81 13.39 -9.41
C LYS A 147 15.97 12.73 -10.15
N LYS A 148 17.06 12.41 -9.44
CA LYS A 148 18.19 11.68 -10.03
C LYS A 148 17.81 10.27 -10.50
N TYR A 149 16.91 9.59 -9.78
CA TYR A 149 16.53 8.20 -10.08
C TYR A 149 15.23 8.07 -10.86
N PHE A 150 14.29 9.01 -10.67
CA PHE A 150 12.91 8.93 -11.16
C PHE A 150 12.41 10.23 -11.80
N GLY A 151 13.32 11.13 -12.21
CA GLY A 151 12.96 12.45 -12.72
C GLY A 151 12.17 12.41 -14.04
N LEU A 152 12.41 11.41 -14.90
CA LEU A 152 11.66 11.25 -16.15
C LEU A 152 10.23 10.82 -15.86
N GLU A 153 10.06 9.83 -14.98
CA GLU A 153 8.78 9.29 -14.55
C GLU A 153 7.93 10.38 -13.88
N ILE A 154 8.54 11.23 -13.04
CA ILE A 154 7.89 12.39 -12.43
C ILE A 154 7.43 13.40 -13.48
N LYS A 155 8.28 13.72 -14.48
CA LYS A 155 7.91 14.64 -15.57
C LYS A 155 6.71 14.13 -16.36
N ILE A 156 6.69 12.84 -16.69
CA ILE A 156 5.57 12.19 -17.39
C ILE A 156 4.31 12.24 -16.52
N ALA A 157 4.42 11.93 -15.22
CA ALA A 157 3.28 11.98 -14.30
C ALA A 157 2.67 13.38 -14.17
N LYS A 158 3.51 14.43 -14.14
CA LYS A 158 3.06 15.84 -14.18
C LYS A 158 2.36 16.17 -15.49
N LEU A 159 2.93 15.78 -16.64
CA LEU A 159 2.34 16.02 -17.96
C LEU A 159 0.96 15.36 -18.09
N LEU A 160 0.79 14.15 -17.56
CA LEU A 160 -0.48 13.42 -17.55
C LEU A 160 -1.49 13.92 -16.50
N LYS A 161 -1.10 14.93 -15.70
CA LYS A 161 -1.87 15.49 -14.57
C LYS A 161 -2.20 14.45 -13.50
N PHE A 162 -1.31 13.49 -13.28
CA PHE A 162 -1.43 12.53 -12.17
C PHE A 162 -0.91 13.10 -10.86
N ILE A 163 0.08 13.98 -10.92
CA ILE A 163 0.67 14.60 -9.74
C ILE A 163 0.82 16.11 -9.93
N GLU A 164 0.73 16.84 -8.83
CA GLU A 164 1.05 18.26 -8.71
C GLU A 164 2.23 18.42 -7.76
N GLU A 165 3.14 19.34 -8.05
CA GLU A 165 4.33 19.60 -7.25
C GLU A 165 4.21 20.98 -6.60
N LYS A 166 4.37 21.03 -5.28
CA LYS A 166 4.45 22.28 -4.51
C LYS A 166 5.56 22.14 -3.46
N ASP A 167 6.52 23.05 -3.46
CA ASP A 167 7.61 23.12 -2.47
C ASP A 167 8.38 21.79 -2.27
N GLY A 168 8.58 21.01 -3.35
CA GLY A 168 9.25 19.71 -3.31
C GLY A 168 8.39 18.55 -2.80
N VAL A 169 7.08 18.76 -2.67
CA VAL A 169 6.09 17.73 -2.33
C VAL A 169 5.21 17.45 -3.55
N TYR A 170 5.21 16.19 -3.99
CA TYR A 170 4.34 15.68 -5.03
C TYR A 170 3.05 15.17 -4.42
N THR A 171 1.91 15.75 -4.80
CA THR A 171 0.58 15.31 -4.36
C THR A 171 -0.16 14.67 -5.52
N LEU A 172 -0.76 13.49 -5.31
CA LEU A 172 -1.59 12.85 -6.32
C LEU A 172 -2.88 13.67 -6.55
N THR A 173 -3.23 13.91 -7.81
CA THR A 173 -4.54 14.45 -8.16
C THR A 173 -5.61 13.36 -7.98
N PRO A 174 -6.91 13.68 -8.02
CA PRO A 174 -7.96 12.66 -8.03
C PRO A 174 -7.78 11.65 -9.18
N LYS A 175 -7.34 12.13 -10.36
CA LYS A 175 -6.98 11.29 -11.50
C LYS A 175 -5.80 10.38 -11.17
N GLY A 176 -4.72 10.93 -10.62
CA GLY A 176 -3.54 10.15 -10.22
C GLY A 176 -3.88 9.07 -9.18
N SER A 177 -4.67 9.42 -8.17
CA SER A 177 -5.09 8.50 -7.11
C SER A 177 -5.94 7.35 -7.65
N PHE A 178 -6.83 7.62 -8.63
CA PHE A 178 -7.60 6.58 -9.30
C PHE A 178 -6.73 5.59 -10.08
N TYR A 179 -5.76 6.08 -10.87
CA TYR A 179 -4.84 5.20 -11.61
C TYR A 179 -3.85 4.48 -10.69
N PHE A 180 -3.42 5.12 -9.61
CA PHE A 180 -2.61 4.49 -8.58
C PHE A 180 -3.37 3.32 -7.96
N HIS A 181 -4.66 3.49 -7.62
CA HIS A 181 -5.49 2.37 -7.16
C HIS A 181 -5.55 1.26 -8.22
N TYR A 182 -5.79 1.59 -9.48
CA TYR A 182 -5.86 0.58 -10.53
C TYR A 182 -4.58 -0.28 -10.57
N TYR A 183 -3.42 0.38 -10.44
CA TYR A 183 -2.12 -0.30 -10.34
C TYR A 183 -1.96 -1.11 -9.04
N GLU A 184 -2.38 -0.58 -7.90
CA GLU A 184 -2.37 -1.27 -6.60
C GLU A 184 -3.26 -2.53 -6.61
N ASN A 185 -4.43 -2.45 -7.26
CA ASN A 185 -5.32 -3.59 -7.45
C ASN A 185 -4.67 -4.68 -8.29
N PHE A 186 -4.05 -4.30 -9.42
CA PHE A 186 -3.26 -5.23 -10.24
C PHE A 186 -2.15 -5.90 -9.41
N TYR A 187 -1.38 -5.11 -8.65
CA TYR A 187 -0.32 -5.65 -7.81
C TYR A 187 -0.84 -6.63 -6.75
N THR A 188 -1.97 -6.29 -6.12
CA THR A 188 -2.63 -7.14 -5.13
C THR A 188 -3.03 -8.48 -5.73
N LEU A 189 -3.67 -8.47 -6.91
CA LEU A 189 -4.15 -9.70 -7.55
C LEU A 189 -3.03 -10.52 -8.20
N SER A 190 -1.96 -9.89 -8.70
CA SER A 190 -0.86 -10.62 -9.34
C SER A 190 0.12 -11.22 -8.33
N TYR A 191 0.37 -10.51 -7.22
CA TYR A 191 1.43 -10.87 -6.30
C TYR A 191 0.89 -11.38 -4.96
N ILE A 192 -0.01 -10.63 -4.32
CA ILE A 192 -0.50 -10.96 -2.98
C ILE A 192 -1.40 -12.21 -3.03
N ASP A 193 -2.35 -12.27 -3.97
CA ASP A 193 -3.24 -13.42 -4.18
C ASP A 193 -2.44 -14.73 -4.37
N LYS A 194 -1.43 -14.69 -5.25
CA LYS A 194 -0.55 -15.83 -5.52
C LYS A 194 0.31 -16.21 -4.32
N MET A 195 0.95 -15.23 -3.67
CA MET A 195 1.79 -15.47 -2.49
C MET A 195 0.98 -16.07 -1.35
N TRP A 196 -0.18 -15.49 -1.03
CA TRP A 196 -1.04 -15.98 0.04
C TRP A 196 -1.62 -17.36 -0.25
N GLY A 197 -2.01 -17.62 -1.50
CA GLY A 197 -2.45 -18.95 -1.92
C GLY A 197 -1.38 -20.02 -1.67
N ILE A 198 -0.12 -19.75 -2.05
CA ILE A 198 1.00 -20.68 -1.82
C ILE A 198 1.29 -20.84 -0.33
N MET A 199 1.40 -19.73 0.41
CA MET A 199 1.79 -19.74 1.83
C MET A 199 0.73 -20.35 2.75
N LYS A 200 -0.52 -20.37 2.32
CA LYS A 200 -1.60 -21.06 3.04
C LYS A 200 -1.43 -22.58 3.01
N GLU A 201 -0.99 -23.13 1.88
CA GLU A 201 -0.83 -24.58 1.68
C GLU A 201 0.58 -25.06 2.07
N ASN A 202 1.60 -24.23 1.88
CA ASN A 202 2.99 -24.53 2.23
C ASN A 202 3.53 -23.48 3.21
N PRO A 203 3.73 -23.82 4.49
CA PRO A 203 4.26 -22.92 5.51
C PRO A 203 5.66 -22.36 5.23
N PHE A 204 6.51 -23.08 4.48
CA PHE A 204 7.90 -22.70 4.18
C PHE A 204 8.27 -23.03 2.72
N PRO A 205 7.72 -22.31 1.73
CA PRO A 205 8.07 -22.53 0.33
C PRO A 205 9.51 -22.08 0.07
N GLN A 206 10.27 -22.87 -0.71
CA GLN A 206 11.68 -22.53 -1.01
C GLN A 206 11.82 -21.24 -1.84
N LYS A 207 10.93 -21.06 -2.82
CA LYS A 207 10.86 -19.85 -3.67
C LYS A 207 9.45 -19.63 -4.19
N ILE A 208 9.12 -18.38 -4.47
CA ILE A 208 7.94 -18.00 -5.25
C ILE A 208 8.43 -17.17 -6.43
N GLU A 209 8.21 -17.67 -7.64
CA GLU A 209 8.40 -16.91 -8.87
C GLU A 209 7.08 -16.23 -9.20
N LEU A 210 7.10 -14.90 -9.27
CA LEU A 210 5.91 -14.07 -9.38
C LEU A 210 5.58 -13.73 -10.83
#